data_AF-A0A7G3AIP0-F1
#
_entry.id   AF-A0A7G3AIP0-F1
#
_cell.length_a   1.000
_cell.length_b   1.000
_cell.length_c   1.000
_cell.angle_alpha   90.00
_cell.angle_beta   90.00
_cell.angle_gamma   90.00
#
_symmetry.space_group_name_H-M   'P 1'
#
loop_
_entity.id
_entity.type
_entity.pdbx_description
1 polymer ?
#
loop_
_entity_poly.entity_id
_entity_poly.type
_entity_poly.pdbx_seq_one_letter_code
_entity_poly.pdbx_strand_id
1 'polypeptide(L)'
;EVIVDRIRNSWGMKQFTEEEIHTVCGIIEVNCFEVGHNESRARALYPSAFLLAHDCRPNTTHTDHPVTHELHIRATTPIAKGETITLTYAYTLQGTLKRREHLQEGKFFWCCCQRCTDPTEFGTYSSALACPKCTKGIIIATEPLNQTADWKCRDCSYVVSAKSMSILVDRIFDELEATDVNSIENLEEFLEKYRNVLHPNHYLSISAKYSLCQLYGKFEGYLIRDLSAKELKTKETYCRDVLRVVDHLEPGMSRLRGVIMYELHAPLMIQATRQYENKEINAEELRKRLMEVYHLLKDSEAILVIEPEGSQEQTMAWAAKFALQRLKKSLMKINK
;
A
#
# COMPACT_ATOMS: atom_id res chain seq x y z
N GLU A 1 -7.51 -27.04 -22.53
CA GLU A 1 -7.70 -27.51 -23.93
C GLU A 1 -7.28 -26.48 -24.98
N VAL A 2 -7.78 -25.22 -24.96
CA VAL A 2 -7.49 -24.22 -26.01
C VAL A 2 -5.99 -23.97 -26.27
N ILE A 3 -5.17 -23.87 -25.22
CA ILE A 3 -3.73 -23.60 -25.37
C ILE A 3 -2.97 -24.80 -25.95
N VAL A 4 -3.34 -26.02 -25.54
CA VAL A 4 -2.71 -27.27 -25.98
C VAL A 4 -3.02 -27.51 -27.46
N ASP A 5 -4.29 -27.35 -27.85
CA ASP A 5 -4.70 -27.46 -29.25
C ASP A 5 -4.00 -26.42 -30.13
N ARG A 6 -3.90 -25.17 -29.66
CA ARG A 6 -3.17 -24.11 -30.38
C ARG A 6 -1.69 -24.48 -30.58
N ILE A 7 -0.98 -24.91 -29.54
CA ILE A 7 0.45 -25.25 -29.62
C ILE A 7 0.69 -26.49 -30.49
N ARG A 8 -0.04 -27.59 -30.23
CA ARG A 8 0.21 -28.88 -30.89
C ARG A 8 -0.39 -28.94 -32.29
N ASN A 9 -1.64 -28.48 -32.47
CA ASN A 9 -2.40 -28.67 -33.70
C ASN A 9 -2.34 -27.44 -34.61
N SER A 10 -2.51 -26.24 -34.08
CA SER A 10 -2.47 -25.02 -34.92
C SER A 10 -1.04 -24.62 -35.30
N TRP A 11 -0.09 -24.65 -34.35
CA TRP A 11 1.32 -24.30 -34.61
C TRP A 11 2.20 -25.51 -34.97
N GLY A 12 1.66 -26.73 -34.88
CA GLY A 12 2.36 -27.94 -35.29
C GLY A 12 3.49 -28.39 -34.35
N MET A 13 3.57 -27.87 -33.13
CA MET A 13 4.61 -28.22 -32.15
C MET A 13 4.31 -29.56 -31.46
N LYS A 14 4.28 -30.64 -32.25
CA LYS A 14 3.87 -31.99 -31.81
C LYS A 14 4.89 -32.70 -30.92
N GLN A 15 6.11 -32.17 -30.79
CA GLN A 15 7.17 -32.73 -29.97
C GLN A 15 6.92 -32.66 -28.46
N PHE A 16 6.00 -31.79 -27.99
CA PHE A 16 5.66 -31.63 -26.57
C PHE A 16 4.30 -32.24 -26.28
N THR A 17 4.21 -33.14 -25.31
CA THR A 17 2.96 -33.77 -24.84
C THR A 17 1.99 -32.73 -24.25
N GLU A 18 0.72 -33.10 -24.16
CA GLU A 18 -0.29 -32.22 -23.54
C GLU A 18 0.01 -31.95 -22.06
N GLU A 19 0.51 -32.97 -21.35
CA GLU A 19 0.91 -32.89 -19.94
C GLU A 19 2.10 -31.95 -19.74
N GLU A 20 3.12 -32.00 -20.61
CA GLU A 20 4.25 -31.07 -20.56
C GLU A 20 3.81 -29.62 -20.76
N ILE A 21 2.92 -29.37 -21.74
CA ILE A 21 2.39 -28.03 -22.00
C ILE A 21 1.61 -27.52 -20.78
N HIS A 22 0.73 -28.35 -20.21
CA HIS A 22 -0.01 -28.00 -19.00
C HIS A 22 0.90 -27.73 -17.80
N THR A 23 1.95 -28.53 -17.63
CA THR A 23 2.96 -28.34 -16.58
C THR A 23 3.67 -27.00 -16.73
N VAL A 24 4.11 -26.65 -17.94
CA VAL A 24 4.76 -25.35 -18.21
C VAL A 24 3.80 -24.19 -17.96
N CYS A 25 2.54 -24.30 -18.39
CA CYS A 25 1.52 -23.28 -18.09
C CYS A 25 1.36 -23.07 -16.58
N GLY A 26 1.24 -24.15 -15.81
CA GLY A 26 1.11 -24.08 -14.36
C GLY A 26 2.34 -23.44 -13.70
N ILE A 27 3.55 -23.80 -14.14
CA ILE A 27 4.81 -23.19 -13.66
C ILE A 27 4.80 -21.69 -13.91
N ILE A 28 4.44 -21.24 -15.11
CA ILE A 28 4.39 -19.82 -15.46
C ILE A 28 3.34 -19.10 -14.60
N GLU A 29 2.15 -19.67 -14.44
CA GLU A 29 1.04 -19.06 -13.70
C GLU A 29 1.40 -18.83 -12.22
N VAL A 30 2.06 -19.79 -11.58
CA VAL A 30 2.33 -19.73 -10.14
C VAL A 30 3.70 -19.12 -9.78
N ASN A 31 4.70 -19.19 -10.65
CA ASN A 31 6.08 -18.78 -10.31
C ASN A 31 6.60 -17.54 -11.05
N CYS A 32 5.85 -16.99 -12.01
CA CYS A 32 6.34 -15.80 -12.73
C CYS A 32 6.24 -14.53 -11.87
N PHE A 33 7.14 -13.61 -12.17
CA PHE A 33 7.12 -12.22 -11.71
C PHE A 33 6.78 -11.33 -12.89
N GLU A 34 5.97 -10.30 -12.65
CA GLU A 34 5.76 -9.23 -13.61
C GLU A 34 6.99 -8.32 -13.61
N VAL A 35 7.55 -8.07 -14.79
CA VAL A 35 8.76 -7.27 -14.98
C VAL A 35 8.58 -6.27 -16.10
N GLY A 36 9.39 -5.22 -16.08
CA GLY A 36 9.34 -4.12 -17.02
C GLY A 36 8.53 -2.94 -16.48
N HIS A 37 8.86 -1.76 -17.00
CA HIS A 37 8.22 -0.50 -16.65
C HIS A 37 7.48 0.07 -17.86
N ASN A 38 6.42 0.84 -17.62
CA ASN A 38 5.61 1.51 -18.64
C ASN A 38 4.92 0.54 -19.62
N GLU A 39 5.10 0.75 -20.94
CA GLU A 39 4.34 0.10 -22.02
C GLU A 39 4.79 -1.35 -22.33
N SER A 40 5.89 -1.81 -21.73
CA SER A 40 6.42 -3.17 -21.96
C SER A 40 6.46 -3.94 -20.66
N ARG A 41 5.40 -4.73 -20.42
CA ARG A 41 5.31 -5.68 -19.29
C ARG A 41 5.51 -7.10 -19.78
N ALA A 42 6.29 -7.88 -19.05
CA ALA A 42 6.53 -9.29 -19.34
C ALA A 42 6.37 -10.14 -18.08
N ARG A 43 6.28 -11.47 -18.28
CA ARG A 43 6.34 -12.46 -17.20
C ARG A 43 7.71 -13.12 -17.24
N ALA A 44 8.48 -12.99 -16.17
CA ALA A 44 9.80 -13.58 -16.03
C ALA A 44 9.81 -14.74 -15.03
N LEU A 45 10.61 -15.77 -15.32
CA LEU A 45 10.91 -16.86 -14.40
C LEU A 45 12.33 -16.71 -13.89
N TYR A 46 12.48 -16.69 -12.57
CA TYR A 46 13.77 -16.61 -11.90
C TYR A 46 14.04 -17.93 -11.16
N PRO A 47 15.13 -18.66 -11.49
CA PRO A 47 15.40 -19.99 -10.94
C PRO A 47 15.57 -20.09 -9.42
N SER A 48 15.66 -18.97 -8.70
CA SER A 48 15.78 -18.94 -7.24
C SER A 48 14.63 -18.21 -6.54
N ALA A 49 13.92 -17.31 -7.24
CA ALA A 49 12.91 -16.46 -6.61
C ALA A 49 11.64 -17.23 -6.25
N PHE A 50 11.35 -18.35 -6.93
CA PHE A 50 10.19 -19.20 -6.61
C PHE A 50 10.27 -19.84 -5.21
N LEU A 51 11.45 -19.86 -4.58
CA LEU A 51 11.65 -20.42 -3.23
C LEU A 51 11.12 -19.50 -2.13
N LEU A 52 10.87 -18.22 -2.43
CA LEU A 52 10.46 -17.24 -1.43
C LEU A 52 9.02 -17.46 -1.05
N ALA A 53 8.76 -17.79 0.22
CA ALA A 53 7.40 -18.04 0.66
C ALA A 53 6.57 -16.75 0.77
N HIS A 54 5.25 -16.92 0.69
CA HIS A 54 4.30 -15.84 0.92
C HIS A 54 4.16 -15.50 2.41
N ASP A 55 4.17 -14.21 2.74
CA ASP A 55 3.55 -13.68 3.96
C ASP A 55 2.77 -12.39 3.64
N CYS A 56 1.63 -12.16 4.31
CA CYS A 56 0.86 -10.92 4.17
C CYS A 56 1.47 -9.71 4.91
N ARG A 57 2.54 -9.94 5.68
CA ARG A 57 3.45 -8.95 6.28
C ARG A 57 4.89 -9.36 5.95
N PRO A 58 5.32 -9.19 4.69
CA PRO A 58 6.60 -9.71 4.23
C PRO A 58 7.79 -8.98 4.89
N ASN A 59 8.91 -9.68 5.03
CA ASN A 59 10.18 -9.10 5.49
C ASN A 59 11.12 -8.73 4.33
N THR A 60 10.65 -8.86 3.09
CA THR A 60 11.34 -8.39 1.88
C THR A 60 10.43 -7.61 0.94
N THR A 61 11.04 -6.85 0.05
CA THR A 61 10.42 -6.24 -1.14
C THR A 61 11.24 -6.59 -2.37
N HIS A 62 10.68 -6.43 -3.57
CA HIS A 62 11.38 -6.69 -4.81
C HIS A 62 11.18 -5.60 -5.86
N THR A 63 12.18 -5.48 -6.75
CA THR A 63 12.16 -4.61 -7.93
C THR A 63 12.89 -5.34 -9.06
N ASP A 64 12.56 -5.08 -10.31
CA ASP A 64 13.39 -5.51 -11.44
C ASP A 64 14.30 -4.38 -11.92
N HIS A 65 15.46 -4.73 -12.46
CA HIS A 65 16.37 -3.77 -13.08
C HIS A 65 15.78 -3.31 -14.43
N PRO A 66 15.76 -1.99 -14.74
CA PRO A 66 15.00 -1.44 -15.88
C PRO A 66 15.50 -1.92 -17.25
N VAL A 67 16.77 -2.31 -17.35
CA VAL A 67 17.39 -2.83 -18.60
C VAL A 67 17.58 -4.35 -18.59
N THR A 68 18.26 -4.91 -17.60
CA THR A 68 18.59 -6.35 -17.55
C THR A 68 17.44 -7.24 -17.06
N HIS A 69 16.40 -6.64 -16.46
CA HIS A 69 15.33 -7.35 -15.75
C HIS A 69 15.87 -8.27 -14.64
N GLU A 70 17.04 -7.98 -14.06
CA GLU A 70 17.50 -8.69 -12.86
C GLU A 70 16.56 -8.40 -11.69
N LEU A 71 16.10 -9.45 -11.00
CA LEU A 71 15.25 -9.31 -9.82
C LEU A 71 16.10 -8.99 -8.59
N HIS A 72 15.90 -7.81 -8.02
CA HIS A 72 16.50 -7.40 -6.77
C HIS A 72 15.52 -7.60 -5.61
N ILE A 73 15.84 -8.53 -4.72
CA ILE A 73 15.09 -8.76 -3.48
C ILE A 73 15.88 -8.15 -2.31
N ARG A 74 15.20 -7.35 -1.49
CA ARG A 74 15.83 -6.60 -0.40
C ARG A 74 15.05 -6.79 0.88
N ALA A 75 15.76 -7.01 1.98
CA ALA A 75 15.15 -7.05 3.30
C ALA A 75 14.56 -5.67 3.64
N THR A 76 13.30 -5.64 4.07
CA THR A 76 12.64 -4.42 4.56
C THR A 76 12.81 -4.28 6.07
N THR A 77 13.04 -5.39 6.77
CA THR A 77 13.26 -5.45 8.22
C THR A 77 14.46 -6.32 8.54
N PRO A 78 15.06 -6.21 9.75
CA PRO A 78 16.10 -7.14 10.18
C PRO A 78 15.57 -8.58 10.19
N ILE A 79 16.30 -9.50 9.56
CA ILE A 79 15.95 -10.93 9.48
C ILE A 79 16.98 -11.72 10.29
N ALA A 80 16.54 -12.42 11.33
CA ALA A 80 17.42 -13.18 12.21
C ALA A 80 17.88 -14.51 11.55
N LYS A 81 19.01 -15.07 12.01
CA LYS A 81 19.47 -16.38 11.54
C LYS A 81 18.40 -17.45 11.84
N GLY A 82 17.95 -18.14 10.80
CA GLY A 82 16.92 -19.18 10.89
C GLY A 82 15.48 -18.68 10.68
N GLU A 83 15.28 -17.37 10.55
CA GLU A 83 13.99 -16.80 10.16
C GLU A 83 13.74 -17.00 8.66
N THR A 84 12.48 -17.25 8.29
CA THR A 84 12.08 -17.42 6.90
C THR A 84 12.12 -16.09 6.16
N ILE A 85 12.70 -16.08 4.96
CA ILE A 85 12.65 -14.94 4.04
C ILE A 85 11.35 -15.03 3.25
N THR A 86 10.56 -13.96 3.29
CA THR A 86 9.20 -13.93 2.75
C THR A 86 8.97 -12.71 1.87
N LEU A 87 8.12 -12.88 0.86
CA LEU A 87 7.59 -11.79 0.03
C LEU A 87 6.07 -11.88 -0.03
N THR A 88 5.40 -10.85 -0.54
CA THR A 88 3.93 -10.92 -0.72
C THR A 88 3.57 -11.30 -2.17
N TYR A 89 2.59 -12.19 -2.34
CA TYR A 89 1.99 -12.51 -3.64
C TYR A 89 0.67 -11.77 -3.85
N ALA A 90 0.22 -11.02 -2.84
CA ALA A 90 -1.04 -10.28 -2.85
C ALA A 90 -0.78 -8.80 -2.56
N TYR A 91 -1.75 -7.95 -2.88
CA TYR A 91 -1.69 -6.55 -2.50
C TYR A 91 -1.85 -6.40 -0.99
N THR A 92 -0.84 -5.87 -0.31
CA THR A 92 -0.77 -5.85 1.16
C THR A 92 -1.84 -4.99 1.81
N LEU A 93 -2.29 -3.90 1.17
CA LEU A 93 -3.31 -3.04 1.76
C LEU A 93 -4.68 -3.71 1.83
N GLN A 94 -5.00 -4.65 0.93
CA GLN A 94 -6.30 -5.35 0.94
C GLN A 94 -6.57 -6.02 2.28
N GLY A 95 -7.85 -6.19 2.61
CA GLY A 95 -8.30 -6.95 3.78
C GLY A 95 -8.09 -8.46 3.67
N THR A 96 -8.18 -9.17 4.80
CA THR A 96 -7.82 -10.60 4.90
C THR A 96 -8.67 -11.49 3.99
N LEU A 97 -9.98 -11.20 3.87
CA LEU A 97 -10.88 -11.93 2.99
C LEU A 97 -10.36 -11.91 1.54
N LYS A 98 -10.07 -10.70 1.02
CA LYS A 98 -9.64 -10.48 -0.37
C LYS A 98 -8.25 -10.98 -0.66
N ARG A 99 -7.28 -10.80 0.25
CA ARG A 99 -5.94 -11.37 0.06
C ARG A 99 -5.99 -12.90 -0.02
N ARG A 100 -6.77 -13.55 0.85
CA ARG A 100 -6.88 -15.01 0.88
C ARG A 100 -7.61 -15.54 -0.35
N GLU A 101 -8.67 -14.88 -0.81
CA GLU A 101 -9.36 -15.18 -2.07
C GLU A 101 -8.38 -15.10 -3.27
N HIS A 102 -7.65 -13.98 -3.39
CA HIS A 102 -6.65 -13.79 -4.45
C HIS A 102 -5.56 -14.89 -4.45
N LEU A 103 -5.06 -15.28 -3.29
CA LEU A 103 -4.05 -16.33 -3.16
C LEU A 103 -4.62 -17.70 -3.50
N GLN A 104 -5.88 -17.98 -3.15
CA GLN A 104 -6.50 -19.24 -3.51
C GLN A 104 -6.73 -19.33 -5.03
N GLU A 105 -7.17 -18.25 -5.66
CA GLU A 105 -7.43 -18.22 -7.11
C GLU A 105 -6.14 -18.26 -7.92
N GLY A 106 -5.12 -17.48 -7.55
CA GLY A 106 -3.90 -17.34 -8.35
C GLY A 106 -2.75 -18.26 -7.94
N LYS A 107 -2.73 -18.76 -6.69
CA LYS A 107 -1.64 -19.57 -6.12
C LYS A 107 -2.11 -20.88 -5.49
N PHE A 108 -3.42 -21.16 -5.49
CA PHE A 108 -4.01 -22.43 -5.06
C PHE A 108 -3.77 -22.79 -3.59
N PHE A 109 -3.59 -21.79 -2.71
CA PHE A 109 -3.49 -22.03 -1.27
C PHE A 109 -4.19 -20.96 -0.43
N TRP A 110 -4.60 -21.37 0.77
CA TRP A 110 -5.13 -20.47 1.79
C TRP A 110 -4.01 -20.03 2.74
N CYS A 111 -3.70 -18.73 2.77
CA CYS A 111 -2.72 -18.20 3.71
C CYS A 111 -3.19 -18.31 5.16
N CYS A 112 -2.28 -18.71 6.03
CA CYS A 112 -2.45 -18.81 7.49
C CYS A 112 -1.37 -18.03 8.27
N CYS A 113 -0.77 -17.00 7.65
CA CYS A 113 0.21 -16.14 8.34
C CYS A 113 -0.43 -15.42 9.54
N GLN A 114 0.40 -14.87 10.43
CA GLN A 114 -0.05 -14.21 11.66
C GLN A 114 -1.12 -13.14 11.39
N ARG A 115 -0.98 -12.36 10.31
CA ARG A 115 -1.98 -11.36 9.90
C ARG A 115 -3.34 -11.99 9.56
N CYS A 116 -3.33 -13.08 8.80
CA CYS A 116 -4.55 -13.78 8.40
C CYS A 116 -5.24 -14.48 9.56
N THR A 117 -4.48 -14.87 10.60
CA THR A 117 -5.06 -15.45 11.83
C THR A 117 -5.64 -14.43 12.79
N ASP A 118 -5.20 -13.17 12.71
CA ASP A 118 -5.63 -12.09 13.59
C ASP A 118 -6.84 -11.35 12.99
N PRO A 119 -8.03 -11.42 13.62
CA PRO A 119 -9.23 -10.73 13.10
C PRO A 119 -9.13 -9.19 13.16
N THR A 120 -8.13 -8.65 13.86
CA THR A 120 -7.83 -7.22 13.90
C THR A 120 -6.75 -6.78 12.91
N GLU A 121 -6.10 -7.73 12.23
CA GLU A 121 -4.99 -7.52 11.28
C GLU A 121 -3.85 -6.66 11.88
N PHE A 122 -3.30 -7.09 13.01
CA PHE A 122 -2.33 -6.32 13.81
C PHE A 122 -2.90 -5.01 14.38
N GLY A 123 -4.18 -5.01 14.72
CA GLY A 123 -4.87 -3.83 15.25
C GLY A 123 -5.11 -2.73 14.22
N THR A 124 -4.84 -2.96 12.94
CA THR A 124 -5.15 -1.95 11.89
C THR A 124 -6.64 -1.89 11.60
N TYR A 125 -7.36 -3.00 11.80
CA TYR A 125 -8.76 -3.17 11.43
C TYR A 125 -9.02 -2.91 9.94
N SER A 126 -8.09 -3.35 9.08
CA SER A 126 -8.13 -3.08 7.64
C SER A 126 -9.31 -3.70 6.91
N SER A 127 -9.98 -4.70 7.49
CA SER A 127 -11.20 -5.30 6.94
C SER A 127 -12.48 -4.92 7.72
N ALA A 128 -12.39 -4.06 8.73
CA ALA A 128 -13.51 -3.82 9.64
C ALA A 128 -14.54 -2.82 9.10
N LEU A 129 -15.80 -3.02 9.48
CA LEU A 129 -16.90 -2.08 9.22
C LEU A 129 -17.37 -1.42 10.51
N ALA A 130 -17.94 -0.22 10.39
CA ALA A 130 -18.68 0.41 11.47
C ALA A 130 -20.00 -0.36 11.72
N CYS A 131 -20.39 -0.50 12.98
CA CYS A 131 -21.63 -1.19 13.33
C CYS A 131 -22.85 -0.28 13.14
N PRO A 132 -23.88 -0.69 12.38
CA PRO A 132 -25.08 0.12 12.19
C PRO A 132 -26.04 0.08 13.40
N LYS A 133 -25.75 -0.72 14.43
CA LYS A 133 -26.63 -0.91 15.61
C LYS A 133 -26.13 -0.23 16.88
N CYS A 134 -24.87 0.22 16.93
CA CYS A 134 -24.32 0.89 18.10
C CYS A 134 -23.24 1.89 17.68
N THR A 135 -23.02 2.92 18.50
CA THR A 135 -22.24 4.10 18.10
C THR A 135 -20.75 3.85 17.92
N LYS A 136 -20.17 2.89 18.67
CA LYS A 136 -18.71 2.67 18.70
C LYS A 136 -18.29 1.27 18.22
N GLY A 137 -19.27 0.42 17.95
CA GLY A 137 -19.01 -0.96 17.56
C GLY A 137 -18.33 -1.06 16.22
N ILE A 138 -17.36 -1.96 16.16
CA ILE A 138 -16.72 -2.39 14.91
C ILE A 138 -17.08 -3.85 14.64
N ILE A 139 -17.36 -4.15 13.38
CA ILE A 139 -17.68 -5.48 12.88
C ILE A 139 -16.39 -6.09 12.34
N ILE A 140 -16.01 -7.26 12.87
CA ILE A 140 -14.81 -8.03 12.46
C ILE A 140 -15.18 -9.51 12.24
N ALA A 141 -14.34 -10.25 11.51
CA ALA A 141 -14.54 -11.68 11.27
C ALA A 141 -14.50 -12.48 12.58
N THR A 142 -15.41 -13.45 12.76
CA THR A 142 -15.37 -14.35 13.92
C THR A 142 -14.27 -15.39 13.79
N GLU A 143 -14.05 -15.89 12.57
CA GLU A 143 -13.01 -16.86 12.23
C GLU A 143 -12.32 -16.41 10.93
N PRO A 144 -11.25 -15.59 10.99
CA PRO A 144 -10.64 -14.99 9.79
C PRO A 144 -10.00 -16.01 8.83
N LEU A 145 -9.74 -17.24 9.32
CA LEU A 145 -9.28 -18.36 8.50
C LEU A 145 -10.41 -19.11 7.75
N ASN A 146 -11.67 -18.77 7.99
CA ASN A 146 -12.82 -19.39 7.35
C ASN A 146 -13.55 -18.36 6.47
N GLN A 147 -13.46 -18.50 5.15
CA GLN A 147 -14.08 -17.63 4.15
C GLN A 147 -15.61 -17.49 4.30
N THR A 148 -16.25 -18.46 4.95
CA THR A 148 -17.71 -18.51 5.12
C THR A 148 -18.16 -18.09 6.51
N ALA A 149 -17.23 -17.76 7.40
CA ALA A 149 -17.55 -17.37 8.77
C ALA A 149 -18.28 -16.04 8.85
N ASP A 150 -19.18 -15.96 9.83
CA ASP A 150 -19.90 -14.75 10.13
C ASP A 150 -18.95 -13.64 10.65
N TRP A 151 -19.47 -12.43 10.60
CA TRP A 151 -18.82 -11.23 11.11
C TRP A 151 -19.67 -10.67 12.22
N LYS A 152 -19.04 -10.25 13.31
CA LYS A 152 -19.75 -9.83 14.51
C LYS A 152 -19.23 -8.50 15.04
N CYS A 153 -20.16 -7.68 15.51
CA CYS A 153 -19.83 -6.48 16.24
C CYS A 153 -19.17 -6.83 17.58
N ARG A 154 -18.09 -6.13 17.93
CA ARG A 154 -17.41 -6.34 19.22
C ARG A 154 -18.18 -5.85 20.44
N ASP A 155 -19.08 -4.88 20.24
CA ASP A 155 -19.73 -4.14 21.33
C ASP A 155 -21.24 -4.44 21.47
N CYS A 156 -21.84 -5.18 20.52
CA CYS A 156 -23.24 -5.60 20.61
C CYS A 156 -23.47 -6.96 19.92
N SER A 157 -24.70 -7.44 19.92
CA SER A 157 -25.08 -8.73 19.33
C SER A 157 -25.27 -8.71 17.81
N TYR A 158 -24.94 -7.62 17.12
CA TYR A 158 -25.13 -7.52 15.67
C TYR A 158 -24.17 -8.45 14.92
N VAL A 159 -24.71 -9.21 13.97
CA VAL A 159 -23.99 -10.20 13.14
C VAL A 159 -24.31 -9.95 11.68
N VAL A 160 -23.31 -10.16 10.82
CA VAL A 160 -23.39 -10.06 9.36
C VAL A 160 -22.83 -11.35 8.77
N SER A 161 -23.54 -11.99 7.84
CA SER A 161 -23.01 -13.20 7.20
C SER A 161 -21.83 -12.90 6.27
N ALA A 162 -20.94 -13.88 6.04
CA ALA A 162 -19.87 -13.76 5.05
C ALA A 162 -20.37 -13.31 3.67
N LYS A 163 -21.50 -13.86 3.22
CA LYS A 163 -22.11 -13.52 1.92
C LYS A 163 -22.54 -12.05 1.86
N SER A 164 -23.21 -11.56 2.90
CA SER A 164 -23.62 -10.16 2.99
C SER A 164 -22.42 -9.22 3.09
N MET A 165 -21.37 -9.64 3.81
CA MET A 165 -20.12 -8.89 3.91
C MET A 165 -19.42 -8.76 2.55
N SER A 166 -19.26 -9.87 1.82
CA SER A 166 -18.64 -9.85 0.48
C SER A 166 -19.41 -8.93 -0.47
N ILE A 167 -20.73 -9.12 -0.60
CA ILE A 167 -21.56 -8.30 -1.51
C ILE A 167 -21.44 -6.80 -1.20
N LEU A 168 -21.39 -6.43 0.08
CA LEU A 168 -21.23 -5.03 0.48
C LEU A 168 -19.85 -4.50 0.11
N VAL A 169 -18.78 -5.21 0.50
CA VAL A 169 -17.40 -4.79 0.24
C VAL A 169 -17.11 -4.74 -1.26
N ASP A 170 -17.58 -5.72 -2.03
CA ASP A 170 -17.44 -5.78 -3.49
C ASP A 170 -18.11 -4.59 -4.15
N ARG A 171 -19.34 -4.26 -3.74
CA ARG A 171 -20.04 -3.07 -4.26
C ARG A 171 -19.30 -1.77 -3.98
N ILE A 172 -18.73 -1.62 -2.78
CA ILE A 172 -17.98 -0.40 -2.42
C ILE A 172 -16.66 -0.35 -3.19
N PHE A 173 -16.02 -1.50 -3.40
CA PHE A 173 -14.82 -1.61 -4.23
C PHE A 173 -15.12 -1.21 -5.68
N ASP A 174 -16.18 -1.77 -6.28
CA ASP A 174 -16.58 -1.44 -7.66
C ASP A 174 -16.89 0.05 -7.82
N GLU A 175 -17.50 0.69 -6.81
CA GLU A 175 -17.75 2.13 -6.82
C GLU A 175 -16.45 2.95 -6.73
N LEU A 176 -15.48 2.50 -5.92
CA LEU A 176 -14.17 3.15 -5.86
C LEU A 176 -13.42 3.02 -7.19
N GLU A 177 -13.45 1.85 -7.83
CA GLU A 177 -12.81 1.62 -9.14
C GLU A 177 -13.50 2.41 -10.27
N ALA A 178 -14.81 2.62 -10.17
CA ALA A 178 -15.56 3.46 -11.11
C ALA A 178 -15.36 4.97 -10.88
N THR A 179 -14.77 5.36 -9.74
CA THR A 179 -14.47 6.75 -9.42
C THR A 179 -13.24 7.21 -10.19
N ASP A 180 -13.25 8.45 -10.71
CA ASP A 180 -12.01 9.04 -11.24
C ASP A 180 -11.01 9.25 -10.12
N VAL A 181 -10.06 8.32 -10.00
CA VAL A 181 -9.00 8.31 -8.99
C VAL A 181 -8.00 9.47 -9.14
N ASN A 182 -8.12 10.29 -10.18
CA ASN A 182 -7.35 11.52 -10.36
C ASN A 182 -8.12 12.78 -9.93
N SER A 183 -9.39 12.66 -9.53
CA SER A 183 -10.19 13.76 -8.97
C SER A 183 -10.15 13.74 -7.44
N ILE A 184 -9.73 14.87 -6.87
CA ILE A 184 -9.74 15.08 -5.41
C ILE A 184 -11.18 15.10 -4.90
N GLU A 185 -12.08 15.79 -5.60
CA GLU A 185 -13.47 15.94 -5.22
C GLU A 185 -14.18 14.59 -5.12
N ASN A 186 -14.04 13.74 -6.15
CA ASN A 186 -14.73 12.45 -6.16
C ASN A 186 -14.22 11.50 -5.06
N LEU A 187 -12.91 11.51 -4.78
CA LEU A 187 -12.33 10.70 -3.70
C LEU A 187 -12.76 11.21 -2.31
N GLU A 188 -12.86 12.53 -2.11
CA GLU A 188 -13.39 13.12 -0.87
C GLU A 188 -14.88 12.78 -0.69
N GLU A 189 -15.69 12.84 -1.76
CA GLU A 189 -17.09 12.42 -1.75
C GLU A 189 -17.24 10.94 -1.39
N PHE A 190 -16.39 10.06 -1.95
CA PHE A 190 -16.35 8.65 -1.59
C PHE A 190 -16.06 8.45 -0.09
N LEU A 191 -15.05 9.14 0.45
CA LEU A 191 -14.71 9.04 1.87
C LEU A 191 -15.85 9.53 2.76
N GLU A 192 -16.50 10.64 2.43
CA GLU A 192 -17.63 11.18 3.18
C GLU A 192 -18.86 10.25 3.11
N LYS A 193 -19.17 9.69 1.93
CA LYS A 193 -20.27 8.75 1.73
C LYS A 193 -20.13 7.50 2.61
N TYR A 194 -18.91 6.98 2.75
CA TYR A 194 -18.65 5.72 3.44
C TYR A 194 -18.11 5.85 4.87
N ARG A 195 -17.96 7.08 5.41
CA ARG A 195 -17.38 7.32 6.74
C ARG A 195 -18.09 6.62 7.90
N ASN A 196 -19.39 6.33 7.75
CA ASN A 196 -20.21 5.66 8.77
C ASN A 196 -20.45 4.16 8.46
N VAL A 197 -19.85 3.66 7.37
CA VAL A 197 -19.97 2.26 6.93
C VAL A 197 -18.64 1.55 7.10
N LEU A 198 -17.57 2.15 6.61
CA LEU A 198 -16.21 1.62 6.70
C LEU A 198 -15.54 2.08 8.00
N HIS A 199 -14.72 1.23 8.60
CA HIS A 199 -13.79 1.69 9.63
C HIS A 199 -12.81 2.72 9.02
N PRO A 200 -12.34 3.75 9.75
CA PRO A 200 -11.42 4.76 9.19
C PRO A 200 -10.12 4.23 8.57
N ASN A 201 -9.70 3.03 8.99
CA ASN A 201 -8.54 2.31 8.47
C ASN A 201 -8.91 1.16 7.50
N HIS A 202 -10.19 1.01 7.14
CA HIS A 202 -10.60 0.00 6.17
C HIS A 202 -9.82 0.20 4.86
N TYR A 203 -9.41 -0.89 4.22
CA TYR A 203 -8.49 -0.82 3.09
C TYR A 203 -9.01 0.04 1.94
N LEU A 204 -10.31 0.05 1.66
CA LEU A 204 -10.92 0.93 0.64
C LEU A 204 -10.77 2.43 0.99
N SER A 205 -10.96 2.79 2.27
CA SER A 205 -10.74 4.15 2.73
C SER A 205 -9.25 4.52 2.68
N ILE A 206 -8.38 3.59 3.04
CA ILE A 206 -6.93 3.78 2.96
C ILE A 206 -6.46 3.92 1.50
N SER A 207 -7.02 3.17 0.56
CA SER A 207 -6.74 3.31 -0.88
C SER A 207 -7.13 4.70 -1.39
N ALA A 208 -8.33 5.19 -1.07
CA ALA A 208 -8.75 6.54 -1.46
C ALA A 208 -7.86 7.62 -0.82
N LYS A 209 -7.54 7.49 0.47
CA LYS A 209 -6.61 8.39 1.17
C LYS A 209 -5.21 8.37 0.56
N TYR A 210 -4.71 7.19 0.17
CA TYR A 210 -3.41 7.03 -0.48
C TYR A 210 -3.35 7.81 -1.81
N SER A 211 -4.40 7.70 -2.65
CA SER A 211 -4.51 8.50 -3.87
C SER A 211 -4.55 9.99 -3.55
N LEU A 212 -5.38 10.43 -2.61
CA LEU A 212 -5.46 11.84 -2.18
C LEU A 212 -4.12 12.39 -1.65
N CYS A 213 -3.33 11.58 -0.95
CA CYS A 213 -1.99 11.96 -0.51
C CYS A 213 -1.09 12.34 -1.69
N GLN A 214 -1.24 11.67 -2.83
CA GLN A 214 -0.46 11.94 -4.04
C GLN A 214 -1.06 13.03 -4.93
N LEU A 215 -2.38 13.27 -4.87
CA LEU A 215 -3.03 14.31 -5.67
C LEU A 215 -2.86 15.71 -5.07
N TYR A 216 -3.14 15.87 -3.77
CA TYR A 216 -3.00 17.16 -3.10
C TYR A 216 -1.57 17.68 -3.24
N GLY A 217 -1.41 18.88 -3.78
CA GLY A 217 -0.09 19.51 -3.94
C GLY A 217 0.54 19.38 -5.32
N LYS A 218 -0.04 18.60 -6.25
CA LYS A 218 0.57 18.29 -7.56
C LYS A 218 -0.17 18.86 -8.78
N PHE A 219 -1.47 19.13 -8.69
CA PHE A 219 -2.29 19.56 -9.81
C PHE A 219 -2.61 21.06 -9.77
N GLU A 220 -2.90 21.65 -10.93
CA GLU A 220 -3.37 23.03 -11.02
C GLU A 220 -4.66 23.21 -10.21
N GLY A 221 -4.77 24.32 -9.48
CA GLY A 221 -5.82 24.52 -8.47
C GLY A 221 -5.56 23.88 -7.10
N TYR A 222 -4.67 22.89 -7.04
CA TYR A 222 -4.27 22.18 -5.81
C TYR A 222 -2.76 22.16 -5.60
N LEU A 223 -2.00 23.09 -6.18
CA LEU A 223 -0.56 23.15 -5.99
C LEU A 223 -0.24 23.39 -4.52
N ILE A 224 0.84 22.78 -4.03
CA ILE A 224 1.12 22.74 -2.58
C ILE A 224 1.21 24.14 -1.94
N ARG A 225 1.64 25.14 -2.71
CA ARG A 225 1.78 26.53 -2.26
C ARG A 225 0.46 27.28 -2.20
N ASP A 226 -0.57 26.78 -2.87
CA ASP A 226 -1.88 27.42 -3.00
C ASP A 226 -2.91 26.77 -2.07
N LEU A 227 -2.61 25.58 -1.54
CA LEU A 227 -3.47 24.90 -0.56
C LEU A 227 -3.73 25.78 0.68
N SER A 228 -4.99 25.81 1.10
CA SER A 228 -5.45 26.43 2.33
C SER A 228 -4.94 25.70 3.58
N ALA A 229 -5.02 26.35 4.75
CA ALA A 229 -4.65 25.71 6.01
C ALA A 229 -5.46 24.43 6.30
N LYS A 230 -6.74 24.40 5.86
CA LYS A 230 -7.62 23.24 5.98
C LYS A 230 -7.15 22.11 5.08
N GLU A 231 -6.89 22.36 3.80
CA GLU A 231 -6.43 21.33 2.85
C GLU A 231 -5.06 20.76 3.22
N LEU A 232 -4.13 21.61 3.69
CA LEU A 232 -2.85 21.14 4.22
C LEU A 232 -3.05 20.21 5.42
N LYS A 233 -4.01 20.53 6.31
CA LYS A 233 -4.34 19.68 7.45
C LYS A 233 -5.02 18.37 7.03
N THR A 234 -5.86 18.41 6.01
CA THR A 234 -6.47 17.22 5.40
C THR A 234 -5.40 16.30 4.83
N LYS A 235 -4.50 16.82 3.98
CA LYS A 235 -3.38 16.04 3.42
C LYS A 235 -2.48 15.44 4.52
N GLU A 236 -2.16 16.23 5.55
CA GLU A 236 -1.39 15.74 6.71
C GLU A 236 -2.11 14.55 7.39
N THR A 237 -3.42 14.69 7.64
CA THR A 237 -4.24 13.67 8.29
C THR A 237 -4.26 12.37 7.49
N TYR A 238 -4.46 12.45 6.17
CA TYR A 238 -4.46 11.28 5.31
C TYR A 238 -3.09 10.60 5.25
N CYS A 239 -2.01 11.36 5.13
CA CYS A 239 -0.66 10.78 5.16
C CYS A 239 -0.40 10.03 6.47
N ARG A 240 -0.82 10.59 7.62
CA ARG A 240 -0.67 9.94 8.93
C ARG A 240 -1.56 8.71 9.08
N ASP A 241 -2.78 8.74 8.57
CA ASP A 241 -3.69 7.59 8.59
C ASP A 241 -3.14 6.43 7.75
N VAL A 242 -2.62 6.72 6.54
CA VAL A 242 -1.97 5.72 5.68
C VAL A 242 -0.73 5.15 6.37
N LEU A 243 0.18 5.99 6.88
CA LEU A 243 1.38 5.52 7.60
C LEU A 243 1.03 4.64 8.80
N ARG A 244 0.01 5.00 9.58
CA ARG A 244 -0.44 4.20 10.74
C ARG A 244 -0.75 2.77 10.35
N VAL A 245 -1.40 2.55 9.20
CA VAL A 245 -1.72 1.21 8.69
C VAL A 245 -0.48 0.54 8.11
N VAL A 246 0.25 1.24 7.23
CA VAL A 246 1.40 0.68 6.51
C VAL A 246 2.54 0.30 7.46
N ASP A 247 2.78 1.05 8.53
CA ASP A 247 3.79 0.72 9.55
C ASP A 247 3.58 -0.67 10.18
N HIS A 248 2.34 -1.16 10.22
CA HIS A 248 2.01 -2.49 10.73
C HIS A 248 2.03 -3.56 9.63
N LEU A 249 1.58 -3.22 8.41
CA LEU A 249 1.38 -4.19 7.33
C LEU A 249 2.63 -4.40 6.45
N GLU A 250 3.39 -3.35 6.20
CA GLU A 250 4.64 -3.36 5.42
C GLU A 250 5.73 -2.56 6.17
N PRO A 251 6.24 -3.07 7.29
CA PRO A 251 7.17 -2.34 8.14
C PRO A 251 8.53 -2.09 7.47
N GLY A 252 9.29 -1.15 8.04
CA GLY A 252 10.68 -0.95 7.69
C GLY A 252 10.89 -0.26 6.35
N MET A 253 11.84 -0.73 5.54
CA MET A 253 12.22 -0.09 4.27
C MET A 253 11.28 -0.48 3.11
N SER A 254 9.97 -0.25 3.28
CA SER A 254 8.97 -0.49 2.24
C SER A 254 8.70 0.76 1.41
N ARG A 255 8.55 0.57 0.09
CA ARG A 255 8.33 1.64 -0.90
C ARG A 255 7.20 2.58 -0.49
N LEU A 256 6.05 2.00 -0.12
CA LEU A 256 4.85 2.76 0.25
C LEU A 256 5.10 3.71 1.43
N ARG A 257 5.89 3.30 2.43
CA ARG A 257 6.28 4.20 3.53
C ARG A 257 7.14 5.35 3.04
N GLY A 258 8.14 5.06 2.21
CA GLY A 258 9.01 6.09 1.64
C GLY A 258 8.24 7.15 0.86
N VAL A 259 7.27 6.72 0.04
CA VAL A 259 6.37 7.61 -0.72
C VAL A 259 5.54 8.48 0.21
N ILE A 260 4.88 7.90 1.22
CA ILE A 260 3.99 8.67 2.09
C ILE A 260 4.75 9.57 3.07
N MET A 261 5.94 9.17 3.53
CA MET A 261 6.83 10.05 4.29
C MET A 261 7.24 11.28 3.47
N TYR A 262 7.51 11.11 2.17
CA TYR A 262 7.72 12.24 1.27
C TYR A 262 6.45 13.08 1.16
N GLU A 263 5.28 12.50 0.91
CA GLU A 263 4.06 13.31 0.77
C GLU A 263 3.69 14.07 2.06
N LEU A 264 4.00 13.52 3.24
CA LEU A 264 3.75 14.14 4.55
C LEU A 264 4.66 15.32 4.84
N HIS A 265 5.91 15.32 4.34
CA HIS A 265 6.88 16.38 4.66
C HIS A 265 6.38 17.76 4.17
N ALA A 266 5.74 17.80 3.01
CA ALA A 266 5.35 19.03 2.32
C ALA A 266 4.29 19.84 3.10
N PRO A 267 3.14 19.27 3.52
CA PRO A 267 2.15 20.03 4.30
C PRO A 267 2.71 20.48 5.64
N LEU A 268 3.48 19.63 6.34
CA LEU A 268 4.09 19.99 7.61
C LEU A 268 5.05 21.19 7.49
N MET A 269 5.90 21.16 6.45
CA MET A 269 6.88 22.23 6.21
C MET A 269 6.20 23.56 5.90
N ILE A 270 5.16 23.55 5.04
CA ILE A 270 4.45 24.77 4.64
C ILE A 270 3.63 25.33 5.79
N GLN A 271 2.90 24.48 6.53
CA GLN A 271 2.14 24.90 7.70
C GLN A 271 3.07 25.52 8.75
N ALA A 272 4.16 24.85 9.10
CA ALA A 272 5.09 25.37 10.10
C ALA A 272 5.70 26.73 9.66
N THR A 273 6.06 26.86 8.39
CA THR A 273 6.63 28.11 7.85
C THR A 273 5.63 29.26 7.89
N ARG A 274 4.40 29.05 7.38
CA ARG A 274 3.34 30.07 7.38
C ARG A 274 2.95 30.50 8.80
N GLN A 275 2.81 29.54 9.72
CA GLN A 275 2.47 29.84 11.10
C GLN A 275 3.55 30.65 11.81
N TYR A 276 4.83 30.41 11.50
CA TYR A 276 5.92 31.20 12.04
C TYR A 276 5.93 32.63 11.44
N GLU A 277 5.73 32.75 10.13
CA GLU A 277 5.62 34.06 9.45
C GLU A 277 4.46 34.90 10.00
N ASN A 278 3.33 34.25 10.31
CA ASN A 278 2.17 34.87 10.94
C ASN A 278 2.32 35.10 12.46
N LYS A 279 3.45 34.72 13.07
CA LYS A 279 3.71 34.81 14.52
C LYS A 279 2.75 33.98 15.39
N GLU A 280 2.14 32.93 14.82
CA GLU A 280 1.29 31.97 15.54
C GLU A 280 2.12 30.97 16.35
N ILE A 281 3.35 30.68 15.91
CA ILE A 281 4.31 29.83 16.62
C ILE A 281 5.65 30.55 16.81
N ASN A 282 6.39 30.16 17.84
CA ASN A 282 7.73 30.69 18.12
C ASN A 282 8.83 29.89 17.38
N ALA A 283 10.08 30.34 17.49
CA ALA A 283 11.21 29.70 16.83
C ALA A 283 11.49 28.28 17.34
N GLU A 284 11.19 27.99 18.61
CA GLU A 284 11.37 26.68 19.23
C GLU A 284 10.38 25.66 18.63
N GLU A 285 9.11 26.02 18.52
CA GLU A 285 8.07 25.18 17.92
C GLU A 285 8.30 25.00 16.42
N LEU A 286 8.73 26.05 15.71
CA LEU A 286 9.16 25.92 14.31
C LEU A 286 10.29 24.88 14.19
N ARG A 287 11.32 24.98 15.04
CA ARG A 287 12.45 24.04 15.04
C ARG A 287 11.99 22.60 15.28
N LYS A 288 11.10 22.37 16.25
CA LYS A 288 10.55 21.04 16.55
C LYS A 288 9.85 20.43 15.33
N ARG A 289 8.99 21.21 14.65
CA ARG A 289 8.29 20.74 13.45
C ARG A 289 9.23 20.51 12.27
N LEU A 290 10.21 21.37 12.07
CA LEU A 290 11.23 21.19 11.04
C LEU A 290 12.12 19.98 11.31
N MET A 291 12.32 19.58 12.57
CA MET A 291 13.00 18.31 12.88
C MET A 291 12.15 17.09 12.53
N GLU A 292 10.82 17.13 12.70
CA GLU A 292 9.93 16.06 12.20
C GLU A 292 10.07 15.93 10.67
N VAL A 293 9.99 17.06 9.94
CA VAL A 293 10.19 17.10 8.48
C VAL A 293 11.56 16.54 8.09
N TYR A 294 12.60 16.84 8.87
CA TYR A 294 13.95 16.32 8.64
C TYR A 294 13.99 14.79 8.71
N HIS A 295 13.37 14.20 9.72
CA HIS A 295 13.32 12.75 9.87
C HIS A 295 12.52 12.08 8.75
N LEU A 296 11.37 12.64 8.39
CA LEU A 296 10.56 12.15 7.27
C LEU A 296 11.34 12.15 5.95
N LEU A 297 12.02 13.26 5.63
CA LEU A 297 12.82 13.37 4.41
C LEU A 297 14.02 12.42 4.41
N LYS A 298 14.69 12.25 5.56
CA LYS A 298 15.83 11.34 5.69
C LYS A 298 15.41 9.89 5.47
N ASP A 299 14.32 9.45 6.11
CA ASP A 299 13.86 8.08 6.01
C ASP A 299 13.27 7.80 4.61
N SER A 300 12.53 8.77 4.05
CA SER A 300 12.03 8.70 2.67
C SER A 300 13.16 8.57 1.66
N GLU A 301 14.21 9.38 1.74
CA GLU A 301 15.37 9.29 0.84
C GLU A 301 16.07 7.94 0.95
N ALA A 302 16.32 7.47 2.17
CA ALA A 302 16.98 6.18 2.39
C ALA A 302 16.17 5.00 1.84
N ILE A 303 14.83 5.08 1.89
CA ILE A 303 13.93 4.05 1.37
C ILE A 303 13.84 4.11 -0.15
N LEU A 304 13.67 5.30 -0.74
CA LEU A 304 13.35 5.42 -2.16
C LEU A 304 14.58 5.46 -3.08
N VAL A 305 15.78 5.74 -2.56
CA VAL A 305 17.00 5.81 -3.38
C VAL A 305 17.39 4.47 -4.00
N ILE A 306 16.92 3.35 -3.43
CA ILE A 306 17.20 1.98 -3.90
C ILE A 306 16.23 1.50 -4.99
N GLU A 307 15.20 2.30 -5.29
CA GLU A 307 14.23 2.00 -6.34
C GLU A 307 14.85 2.14 -7.74
N PRO A 308 14.30 1.47 -8.76
CA PRO A 308 14.87 1.43 -10.11
C PRO A 308 15.19 2.81 -10.69
N GLU A 309 16.26 2.89 -11.48
CA GLU A 309 16.62 4.13 -12.16
C GLU A 309 15.51 4.60 -13.11
N GLY A 310 15.18 5.90 -13.05
CA GLY A 310 14.10 6.49 -13.85
C GLY A 310 12.69 6.26 -13.30
N SER A 311 12.55 5.53 -12.18
CA SER A 311 11.25 5.44 -11.47
C SER A 311 10.83 6.77 -10.86
N GLN A 312 9.52 6.93 -10.63
CA GLN A 312 8.98 8.10 -9.92
C GLN A 312 9.53 8.15 -8.49
N GLU A 313 9.67 7.00 -7.85
CA GLU A 313 10.20 6.85 -6.50
C GLU A 313 11.65 7.31 -6.39
N GLN A 314 12.52 6.93 -7.34
CA GLN A 314 13.90 7.42 -7.35
C GLN A 314 13.95 8.94 -7.55
N THR A 315 13.07 9.48 -8.39
CA THR A 315 12.92 10.94 -8.57
C THR A 315 12.52 11.63 -7.26
N MET A 316 11.58 11.02 -6.51
CA MET A 316 11.21 11.49 -5.18
C MET A 316 12.38 11.41 -4.19
N ALA A 317 13.21 10.37 -4.25
CA ALA A 317 14.40 10.25 -3.42
C ALA A 317 15.38 11.41 -3.65
N TRP A 318 15.61 11.79 -4.91
CA TRP A 318 16.44 12.94 -5.24
C TRP A 318 15.83 14.25 -4.74
N ALA A 319 14.53 14.46 -4.96
CA ALA A 319 13.84 15.63 -4.42
C ALA A 319 13.94 15.70 -2.89
N ALA A 320 13.78 14.56 -2.20
CA ALA A 320 13.92 14.45 -0.76
C ALA A 320 15.34 14.83 -0.30
N LYS A 321 16.37 14.33 -0.99
CA LYS A 321 17.78 14.65 -0.75
C LYS A 321 18.05 16.15 -0.86
N PHE A 322 17.57 16.80 -1.92
CA PHE A 322 17.72 18.25 -2.12
C PHE A 322 16.97 19.05 -1.04
N ALA A 323 15.74 18.65 -0.70
CA ALA A 323 14.96 19.27 0.37
C ALA A 323 15.68 19.15 1.73
N LEU A 324 16.23 17.98 2.05
CA LEU A 324 16.97 17.72 3.27
C LEU A 324 18.22 18.61 3.40
N GLN A 325 18.98 18.80 2.31
CA GLN A 325 20.14 19.70 2.29
C GLN A 325 19.75 21.15 2.56
N ARG A 326 18.64 21.63 1.98
CA ARG A 326 18.12 22.98 2.23
C ARG A 326 17.65 23.13 3.67
N LEU A 327 16.94 22.13 4.19
CA LEU A 327 16.43 22.11 5.56
C LEU A 327 17.53 22.15 6.60
N LYS A 328 18.63 21.40 6.40
CA LYS A 328 19.82 21.46 7.28
C LYS A 328 20.37 22.89 7.40
N LYS A 329 20.44 23.62 6.29
CA LYS A 329 20.90 25.02 6.28
C LYS A 329 19.93 25.94 7.04
N SER A 330 18.61 25.74 6.89
CA SER A 330 17.60 26.51 7.61
C SER A 330 17.64 26.26 9.12
N LEU A 331 17.76 25.00 9.55
CA LEU A 331 17.87 24.62 10.96
C LEU A 331 19.12 25.21 11.65
N MET A 332 20.24 25.31 10.92
CA MET A 332 21.45 25.98 11.43
C MET A 332 21.27 27.48 11.65
N LYS A 333 20.43 28.14 10.83
CA LYS A 333 20.14 29.58 10.97
C LYS A 333 19.23 29.89 12.16
N ILE A 334 18.30 29.00 12.50
CA ILE A 334 17.41 29.15 13.66
C ILE A 334 18.17 29.00 14.99
N ASN A 335 19.34 28.35 14.98
CA ASN A 335 20.19 28.17 16.16
C ASN A 335 21.11 29.36 16.48
N LYS A 336 21.15 30.38 15.62
CA LYS A 336 21.85 31.64 15.84
C LYS A 336 20.83 32.71 16.17
#